data_AF-A0A942VYG3-F1
#
_entry.id   AF-A0A942VYG3-F1
#
_cell.length_a   1.000
_cell.length_b   1.000
_cell.length_c   1.000
_cell.angle_alpha   90.00
_cell.angle_beta   90.00
_cell.angle_gamma   90.00
#
_symmetry.space_group_name_H-M   'P 1'
#
loop_
_entity.id
_entity.type
_entity.pdbx_description
1 polymer ?
#
loop_
_entity_poly.entity_id
_entity_poly.type
_entity_poly.pdbx_seq_one_letter_code
_entity_poly.pdbx_strand_id
1 'polypeptide(L)'
;MSYSRIFVALKQGCQDYARDTRGSVGRCIIELRNGAGRLILQVQGLRRDCDYRVCILTNNSYAEVTKPLYVDASGKGEIKWEFLPKNININVGEIKAVAVLVKDKAPLIGFVDGEYNWQHCLMAKGVDEPINKPAIASCSNKSESTEDTKSTDSEIEKEKLICIINEIDKDIDELKEYSKIGTPEAENRLFQREQISPFGNDNIYWVKANIKELCLVKAFWKYINNPFVIKGCRDYQHILLGKNKDNYFLGIPSKYDKEYKLEAMAQGFDTFKSTNNKPLEQGNFCYYILKC
;
A
#
# COMPACT_ATOMS: atom_id res chain seq x y z
N MET A 1 28.56 -12.15 -12.80
CA MET A 1 27.40 -11.34 -12.38
C MET A 1 26.14 -12.01 -12.89
N SER A 2 25.11 -12.20 -12.08
CA SER A 2 23.81 -12.69 -12.55
C SER A 2 22.95 -11.53 -13.04
N TYR A 3 22.42 -11.66 -14.25
CA TYR A 3 21.34 -10.84 -14.79
C TYR A 3 20.17 -11.77 -15.13
N SER A 4 18.97 -11.40 -14.71
CA SER A 4 17.74 -12.11 -15.08
C SER A 4 16.69 -11.10 -15.52
N ARG A 5 15.85 -11.50 -16.47
CA ARG A 5 14.82 -10.65 -17.07
C ARG A 5 13.56 -11.46 -17.32
N ILE A 6 12.48 -11.04 -16.69
CA ILE A 6 11.14 -11.61 -16.87
C ILE A 6 10.34 -10.60 -17.69
N PHE A 7 9.68 -11.08 -18.76
CA PHE A 7 8.70 -10.30 -19.53
C PHE A 7 7.32 -10.91 -19.30
N VAL A 8 6.33 -10.06 -18.99
CA VAL A 8 4.95 -10.47 -18.75
C VAL A 8 4.03 -9.59 -19.60
N ALA A 9 3.25 -10.21 -20.48
CA ALA A 9 2.15 -9.56 -21.17
C ALA A 9 0.88 -9.69 -20.31
N LEU A 10 0.29 -8.56 -19.91
CA LEU A 10 -0.95 -8.54 -19.14
C LEU A 10 -2.14 -8.41 -20.09
N LYS A 11 -3.06 -9.37 -20.00
CA LYS A 11 -4.34 -9.38 -20.70
C LYS A 11 -5.43 -8.81 -19.79
N GLN A 12 -6.54 -8.40 -20.39
CA GLN A 12 -7.72 -7.95 -19.66
C GLN A 12 -8.38 -9.09 -18.87
N GLY A 13 -8.61 -8.88 -17.57
CA GLY A 13 -9.31 -9.83 -16.69
C GLY A 13 -10.79 -9.52 -16.46
N CYS A 14 -11.23 -8.27 -16.64
CA CYS A 14 -12.65 -7.88 -16.56
C CYS A 14 -12.96 -6.62 -17.40
N GLN A 15 -14.23 -6.39 -17.74
CA GLN A 15 -14.66 -5.26 -18.59
C GLN A 15 -14.93 -3.95 -17.83
N ASP A 16 -15.25 -4.03 -16.53
CA ASP A 16 -15.74 -2.90 -15.70
C ASP A 16 -14.76 -1.70 -15.63
N TYR A 17 -13.49 -1.96 -15.89
CA TYR A 17 -12.37 -1.03 -15.80
C TYR A 17 -11.69 -0.75 -17.15
N ALA A 18 -12.24 -1.26 -18.26
CA ALA A 18 -11.82 -0.85 -19.59
C ALA A 18 -12.28 0.59 -19.88
N ARG A 19 -11.47 1.35 -20.62
CA ARG A 19 -11.80 2.73 -21.04
C ARG A 19 -12.88 2.76 -22.11
N ASP A 20 -12.83 1.81 -23.03
CA ASP A 20 -13.74 1.67 -24.17
C ASP A 20 -13.74 0.21 -24.69
N THR A 21 -14.45 -0.04 -25.79
CA THR A 21 -14.65 -1.38 -26.37
C THR A 21 -13.38 -2.03 -26.94
N ARG A 22 -12.26 -1.30 -27.06
CA ARG A 22 -10.95 -1.88 -27.43
C ARG A 22 -10.28 -2.66 -26.29
N GLY A 23 -10.85 -2.57 -25.09
CA GLY A 23 -10.37 -3.30 -23.91
C GLY A 23 -9.12 -2.70 -23.28
N SER A 24 -8.45 -3.48 -22.44
CA SER A 24 -7.25 -3.09 -21.69
C SER A 24 -6.09 -4.05 -21.94
N VAL A 25 -4.87 -3.52 -22.02
CA VAL A 25 -3.63 -4.32 -22.13
C VAL A 25 -2.52 -3.76 -21.27
N GLY A 26 -1.57 -4.60 -20.87
CA GLY A 26 -0.35 -4.16 -20.20
C GLY A 26 0.88 -4.96 -20.60
N ARG A 27 2.05 -4.40 -20.31
CA ARG A 27 3.34 -5.07 -20.40
C ARG A 27 4.16 -4.76 -19.16
N CYS A 28 4.70 -5.78 -18.53
CA CYS A 28 5.61 -5.67 -17.39
C CYS A 28 6.96 -6.29 -17.74
N ILE A 29 8.03 -5.61 -17.35
CA ILE A 29 9.41 -6.09 -17.41
C ILE A 29 9.94 -6.08 -15.98
N ILE A 30 10.46 -7.20 -15.51
CA ILE A 30 11.14 -7.29 -14.22
C ILE A 30 12.59 -7.68 -14.50
N GLU A 31 13.53 -6.82 -14.10
CA GLU A 31 14.97 -7.03 -14.27
C GLU A 31 15.63 -7.23 -12.91
N LEU A 32 16.55 -8.18 -12.82
CA LEU A 32 17.46 -8.39 -11.69
C LEU A 32 18.88 -8.15 -12.15
N ARG A 33 19.63 -7.30 -11.44
CA ARG A 33 21.04 -7.02 -11.71
C ARG A 33 21.78 -6.71 -10.42
N ASN A 34 22.86 -7.41 -10.15
CA ASN A 34 23.79 -7.13 -9.05
C ASN A 34 23.12 -6.98 -7.66
N GLY A 35 22.07 -7.76 -7.37
CA GLY A 35 21.34 -7.70 -6.10
C GLY A 35 20.27 -6.60 -6.02
N ALA A 36 20.07 -5.80 -7.07
CA ALA A 36 18.93 -4.89 -7.20
C ALA A 36 17.89 -5.45 -8.18
N GLY A 37 16.62 -5.12 -7.95
CA GLY A 37 15.48 -5.45 -8.81
C GLY A 37 14.79 -4.20 -9.34
N ARG A 38 14.25 -4.30 -10.56
CA ARG A 38 13.56 -3.20 -11.24
C ARG A 38 12.34 -3.70 -11.99
N LEU A 39 11.17 -3.18 -11.65
CA LEU A 39 9.91 -3.42 -12.33
C LEU A 39 9.52 -2.18 -13.17
N ILE A 40 9.23 -2.41 -14.44
CA ILE A 40 8.65 -1.42 -15.35
C ILE A 40 7.32 -1.98 -15.87
N LEU A 41 6.20 -1.42 -15.41
CA LEU A 41 4.86 -1.75 -15.90
C LEU A 41 4.36 -0.59 -16.77
N GLN A 42 3.81 -0.89 -17.93
CA GLN A 42 3.07 0.06 -18.76
C GLN A 42 1.71 -0.54 -19.14
N VAL A 43 0.65 0.25 -19.03
CA VAL A 43 -0.74 -0.16 -19.30
C VAL A 43 -1.42 0.79 -20.28
N GLN A 44 -2.40 0.29 -21.03
CA GLN A 44 -3.25 1.06 -21.93
C GLN A 44 -4.70 0.57 -21.85
N GLY A 45 -5.65 1.46 -22.13
CA GLY A 45 -7.07 1.14 -22.16
C GLY A 45 -7.73 0.92 -20.79
N LEU A 46 -7.09 1.35 -19.69
CA LEU A 46 -7.73 1.37 -18.36
C LEU A 46 -8.57 2.65 -18.16
N ARG A 47 -9.62 2.55 -17.35
CA ARG A 47 -10.43 3.67 -16.88
C ARG A 47 -9.61 4.53 -15.91
N ARG A 48 -9.65 5.86 -16.07
CA ARG A 48 -9.01 6.80 -15.13
C ARG A 48 -9.73 6.83 -13.76
N ASP A 49 -9.19 7.60 -12.82
CA ASP A 49 -9.79 7.93 -11.52
C ASP A 49 -10.16 6.68 -10.67
N CYS A 50 -9.35 5.62 -10.76
CA CYS A 50 -9.54 4.35 -10.05
C CYS A 50 -8.35 4.00 -9.14
N ASP A 51 -8.62 3.30 -8.03
CA ASP A 51 -7.56 2.77 -7.16
C ASP A 51 -6.93 1.51 -7.76
N TYR A 52 -5.98 1.70 -8.67
CA TYR A 52 -5.13 0.61 -9.14
C TYR A 52 -3.92 0.41 -8.22
N ARG A 53 -3.72 -0.84 -7.83
CA ARG A 53 -2.58 -1.39 -7.09
C ARG A 53 -1.93 -2.46 -7.96
N VAL A 54 -0.62 -2.69 -7.81
CA VAL A 54 0.11 -3.67 -8.63
C VAL A 54 0.76 -4.71 -7.74
N CYS A 55 0.51 -5.98 -8.04
CA CYS A 55 1.03 -7.10 -7.27
C CYS A 55 1.86 -8.03 -8.15
N ILE A 56 3.03 -8.41 -7.66
CA ILE A 56 3.84 -9.51 -8.18
C ILE A 56 3.43 -10.76 -7.39
N LEU A 57 3.07 -11.84 -8.08
CA LEU A 57 2.49 -13.05 -7.49
C LEU A 57 3.43 -14.25 -7.67
N THR A 58 3.58 -15.06 -6.62
CA THR A 58 4.18 -16.41 -6.68
C THR A 58 3.08 -17.48 -6.55
N ASN A 59 3.43 -18.73 -6.27
CA ASN A 59 2.43 -19.78 -6.00
C ASN A 59 1.55 -19.44 -4.77
N ASN A 60 2.17 -18.97 -3.68
CA ASN A 60 1.54 -18.90 -2.35
C ASN A 60 1.56 -17.48 -1.72
N SER A 61 2.29 -16.53 -2.29
CA SER A 61 2.51 -15.19 -1.72
C SER A 61 2.40 -14.10 -2.80
N TYR A 62 2.35 -12.85 -2.36
CA TYR A 62 2.42 -11.68 -3.22
C TYR A 62 3.29 -10.57 -2.61
N ALA A 63 3.93 -9.79 -3.46
CA ALA A 63 4.52 -8.50 -3.10
C ALA A 63 3.75 -7.38 -3.80
N GLU A 64 3.36 -6.36 -3.04
CA GLU A 64 2.69 -5.18 -3.59
C GLU A 64 3.72 -4.10 -3.93
N VAL A 65 3.59 -3.53 -5.11
CA VAL A 65 4.45 -2.45 -5.60
C VAL A 65 4.14 -1.18 -4.82
N THR A 66 5.13 -0.61 -4.14
CA THR A 66 4.95 0.55 -3.23
C THR A 66 4.60 1.88 -3.93
N LYS A 67 4.38 1.86 -5.25
CA LYS A 67 3.90 3.00 -6.05
C LYS A 67 2.53 2.66 -6.67
N PRO A 68 1.47 3.44 -6.44
CA PRO A 68 0.17 3.23 -7.07
C PRO A 68 0.22 3.48 -8.58
N LEU A 69 -0.66 2.83 -9.33
CA LEU A 69 -0.71 2.96 -10.79
C LEU A 69 -1.67 4.09 -11.19
N TYR A 70 -1.11 5.26 -11.48
CA TYR A 70 -1.87 6.37 -12.06
C TYR A 70 -2.17 6.13 -13.54
N VAL A 71 -3.38 6.47 -13.96
CA VAL A 71 -3.88 6.32 -15.33
C VAL A 71 -4.39 7.67 -15.85
N ASP A 72 -3.87 8.10 -17.01
CA ASP A 72 -4.16 9.38 -17.62
C ASP A 72 -5.53 9.43 -18.33
N ALA A 73 -5.89 10.61 -18.85
CA ALA A 73 -7.14 10.81 -19.60
C ALA A 73 -7.22 10.02 -20.93
N SER A 74 -6.09 9.49 -21.43
CA SER A 74 -6.02 8.59 -22.59
C SER A 74 -6.17 7.10 -22.22
N GLY A 75 -6.19 6.78 -20.92
CA GLY A 75 -6.27 5.43 -20.38
C GLY A 75 -4.91 4.73 -20.29
N LYS A 76 -3.80 5.48 -20.28
CA LYS A 76 -2.44 4.96 -20.17
C LYS A 76 -1.86 5.19 -18.79
N GLY A 77 -1.00 4.29 -18.34
CA GLY A 77 -0.28 4.42 -17.07
C GLY A 77 1.10 3.78 -17.14
N GLU A 78 2.03 4.27 -16.34
CA GLU A 78 3.37 3.69 -16.19
C GLU A 78 3.79 3.67 -14.71
N ILE A 79 4.40 2.57 -14.30
CA ILE A 79 5.17 2.47 -13.06
C ILE A 79 6.61 2.12 -13.39
N LYS A 80 7.53 2.82 -12.74
CA LYS A 80 8.95 2.47 -12.61
C LYS A 80 9.26 2.29 -11.13
N TRP A 81 9.44 1.04 -10.71
CA TRP A 81 9.66 0.65 -9.32
C TRP A 81 11.01 -0.07 -9.20
N GLU A 82 11.81 0.34 -8.22
CA GLU A 82 13.13 -0.22 -7.96
C GLU A 82 13.09 -0.74 -6.52
N PHE A 83 13.58 -1.96 -6.32
CA PHE A 83 13.41 -2.73 -5.10
C PHE A 83 14.66 -3.57 -4.83
N LEU A 84 14.93 -3.88 -3.56
CA LEU A 84 15.89 -4.93 -3.21
C LEU A 84 15.13 -6.25 -3.09
N PRO A 85 15.58 -7.36 -3.69
CA PRO A 85 14.95 -8.68 -3.59
C PRO A 85 14.75 -9.17 -2.14
N LYS A 86 15.59 -8.73 -1.20
CA LYS A 86 15.45 -9.01 0.24
C LYS A 86 14.26 -8.31 0.90
N ASN A 87 13.82 -7.17 0.34
CA ASN A 87 12.85 -6.26 0.93
C ASN A 87 11.43 -6.48 0.39
N ILE A 88 11.23 -7.55 -0.41
CA ILE A 88 9.92 -7.96 -0.92
C ILE A 88 9.63 -9.37 -0.43
N ASN A 89 8.41 -9.65 0.03
CA ASN A 89 8.06 -10.90 0.70
C ASN A 89 7.79 -12.07 -0.28
N ILE A 90 8.60 -12.15 -1.34
CA ILE A 90 8.55 -13.18 -2.39
C ILE A 90 9.97 -13.51 -2.89
N ASN A 91 10.22 -14.79 -3.21
CA ASN A 91 11.40 -15.15 -3.98
C ASN A 91 11.21 -14.71 -5.44
N VAL A 92 12.15 -13.93 -5.96
CA VAL A 92 12.08 -13.39 -7.34
C VAL A 92 12.25 -14.49 -8.40
N GLY A 93 12.84 -15.64 -8.04
CA GLY A 93 12.87 -16.84 -8.88
C GLY A 93 11.53 -17.58 -8.98
N GLU A 94 10.56 -17.25 -8.13
CA GLU A 94 9.23 -17.90 -8.04
C GLU A 94 8.10 -17.01 -8.59
N ILE A 95 8.42 -15.90 -9.27
CA ILE A 95 7.41 -15.03 -9.87
C ILE A 95 6.65 -15.82 -10.96
N LYS A 96 5.34 -15.95 -10.77
CA LYS A 96 4.42 -16.62 -11.68
C LYS A 96 3.44 -15.68 -12.37
N ALA A 97 3.10 -14.54 -11.78
CA ALA A 97 2.26 -13.54 -12.43
C ALA A 97 2.54 -12.09 -11.97
N VAL A 98 2.02 -11.14 -12.75
CA VAL A 98 1.87 -9.74 -12.38
C VAL A 98 0.42 -9.33 -12.62
N ALA A 99 -0.23 -8.78 -11.61
CA ALA A 99 -1.62 -8.33 -11.66
C ALA A 99 -1.73 -6.82 -11.34
N VAL A 100 -2.63 -6.15 -12.04
CA VAL A 100 -3.19 -4.85 -11.63
C VAL A 100 -4.53 -5.15 -10.97
N LEU A 101 -4.69 -4.72 -9.73
CA LEU A 101 -5.88 -4.94 -8.90
C LEU A 101 -6.59 -3.62 -8.60
N VAL A 102 -7.92 -3.67 -8.46
CA VAL A 102 -8.77 -2.57 -7.96
C VAL A 102 -9.96 -3.16 -7.23
N LYS A 103 -10.24 -2.68 -6.02
CA LYS A 103 -11.17 -3.35 -5.09
C LYS A 103 -10.84 -4.86 -4.97
N ASP A 104 -11.80 -5.69 -5.35
CA ASP A 104 -11.84 -7.16 -5.38
C ASP A 104 -11.41 -7.77 -6.74
N LYS A 105 -11.17 -6.95 -7.76
CA LYS A 105 -11.02 -7.38 -9.17
C LYS A 105 -9.62 -7.17 -9.74
N ALA A 106 -9.29 -7.96 -10.76
CA ALA A 106 -8.06 -7.82 -11.56
C ALA A 106 -8.36 -7.36 -13.00
N PRO A 107 -8.41 -6.05 -13.29
CA PRO A 107 -8.54 -5.51 -14.64
C PRO A 107 -7.50 -6.01 -15.63
N LEU A 108 -6.26 -6.22 -15.16
CA LEU A 108 -5.16 -6.74 -15.97
C LEU A 108 -4.41 -7.82 -15.18
N ILE A 109 -4.16 -8.96 -15.80
CA ILE A 109 -3.25 -9.98 -15.27
C ILE A 109 -2.44 -10.60 -16.40
N GLY A 110 -1.18 -10.90 -16.11
CA GLY A 110 -0.30 -11.61 -17.01
C GLY A 110 0.53 -12.63 -16.24
N PHE A 111 0.78 -13.76 -16.88
CA PHE A 111 1.50 -14.89 -16.31
C PHE A 111 2.90 -15.03 -16.95
N VAL A 112 3.85 -15.55 -16.19
CA VAL A 112 5.20 -15.88 -16.66
C VAL A 112 5.20 -17.23 -17.37
N ASP A 113 4.51 -18.21 -16.79
CA ASP A 113 4.51 -19.60 -17.21
C ASP A 113 3.25 -20.31 -16.66
N GLY A 114 2.27 -20.49 -17.54
CA GLY A 114 0.94 -21.06 -17.24
C GLY A 114 -0.03 -20.11 -16.53
N GLU A 115 -1.32 -20.21 -16.82
CA GLU A 115 -2.37 -19.61 -15.97
C GLU A 115 -2.59 -20.51 -14.74
N TYR A 116 -2.81 -19.92 -13.56
CA TYR A 116 -3.01 -20.65 -12.30
C TYR A 116 -4.00 -19.92 -11.37
N ASN A 117 -4.43 -20.57 -10.27
CA ASN A 117 -5.33 -20.00 -9.26
C ASN A 117 -4.61 -18.96 -8.37
N TRP A 118 -4.28 -17.82 -8.98
CA TRP A 118 -3.56 -16.69 -8.39
C TRP A 118 -4.33 -15.99 -7.27
N GLN A 119 -5.65 -16.17 -7.19
CA GLN A 119 -6.49 -15.60 -6.14
C GLN A 119 -6.11 -16.13 -4.75
N HIS A 120 -5.62 -17.37 -4.66
CA HIS A 120 -5.15 -17.95 -3.41
C HIS A 120 -4.02 -17.13 -2.75
N CYS A 121 -3.14 -16.52 -3.56
CA CYS A 121 -2.04 -15.68 -3.08
C CYS A 121 -2.54 -14.44 -2.32
N LEU A 122 -3.76 -13.95 -2.62
CA LEU A 122 -4.40 -12.83 -1.91
C LEU A 122 -5.21 -13.29 -0.68
N MET A 123 -5.67 -14.54 -0.66
CA MET A 123 -6.43 -15.11 0.46
C MET A 123 -5.55 -15.62 1.60
N ALA A 124 -4.27 -15.91 1.35
CA ALA A 124 -3.31 -16.51 2.30
C ALA A 124 -2.89 -15.62 3.50
N LYS A 125 -3.69 -14.61 3.88
CA LYS A 125 -3.46 -13.76 5.07
C LYS A 125 -4.40 -14.12 6.21
N GLY A 126 -4.25 -15.34 6.74
CA GLY A 126 -4.83 -15.75 8.01
C GLY A 126 -4.52 -17.21 8.37
N VAL A 127 -4.06 -17.44 9.61
CA VAL A 127 -4.06 -18.73 10.36
C VAL A 127 -3.21 -19.84 9.69
N ASP A 128 -2.01 -20.22 10.16
CA ASP A 128 -1.71 -20.71 11.52
C ASP A 128 -0.19 -20.85 11.83
N GLU A 129 0.15 -21.41 13.00
CA GLU A 129 1.52 -21.55 13.58
C GLU A 129 2.28 -22.89 13.21
N PRO A 130 3.49 -23.22 13.74
CA PRO A 130 4.46 -24.04 13.02
C PRO A 130 4.43 -25.56 13.26
N ILE A 131 4.99 -26.32 12.30
CA ILE A 131 5.38 -27.73 12.47
C ILE A 131 6.90 -27.86 12.28
N ASN A 132 7.54 -28.70 13.09
CA ASN A 132 8.99 -28.82 13.21
C ASN A 132 9.56 -30.05 12.47
N LYS A 133 10.79 -29.87 11.94
CA LYS A 133 11.88 -30.80 11.56
C LYS A 133 11.74 -32.31 11.90
N PRO A 134 12.36 -33.25 11.13
CA PRO A 134 13.81 -33.20 10.89
C PRO A 134 14.49 -33.84 9.64
N ALA A 135 15.63 -33.23 9.27
CA ALA A 135 16.96 -33.78 8.91
C ALA A 135 17.18 -34.91 7.86
N ILE A 136 18.32 -34.87 7.16
CA ILE A 136 19.52 -35.73 7.38
C ILE A 136 20.67 -35.42 6.36
N ALA A 137 21.90 -35.21 6.88
CA ALA A 137 23.24 -35.32 6.23
C ALA A 137 23.56 -34.52 4.92
N SER A 138 24.81 -34.34 4.46
CA SER A 138 26.13 -34.80 4.94
C SER A 138 27.26 -33.74 4.76
N CYS A 139 28.40 -33.93 5.44
CA CYS A 139 29.67 -33.20 5.25
C CYS A 139 30.40 -33.64 3.95
N SER A 140 31.58 -33.13 3.50
CA SER A 140 32.76 -32.58 4.20
C SER A 140 33.73 -31.78 3.29
N ASN A 141 34.65 -30.99 3.89
CA ASN A 141 36.11 -30.74 3.62
C ASN A 141 36.70 -30.85 2.18
N LYS A 142 37.75 -30.14 1.71
CA LYS A 142 38.75 -29.11 2.15
C LYS A 142 39.41 -28.55 0.83
N SER A 143 40.30 -27.54 0.70
CA SER A 143 40.89 -26.46 1.53
C SER A 143 41.69 -25.46 0.65
N GLU A 144 42.02 -24.29 1.24
CA GLU A 144 43.26 -23.49 1.12
C GLU A 144 44.13 -23.55 -0.15
N SER A 145 44.34 -22.39 -0.79
CA SER A 145 45.59 -21.61 -0.61
C SER A 145 45.44 -20.15 -1.09
N THR A 146 46.47 -19.33 -0.90
CA THR A 146 46.49 -17.85 -0.90
C THR A 146 47.02 -17.21 -2.18
N GLU A 147 46.69 -15.93 -2.45
CA GLU A 147 47.67 -14.81 -2.41
C GLU A 147 47.04 -13.41 -2.56
N ASP A 148 47.82 -12.37 -2.24
CA ASP A 148 47.41 -11.00 -1.90
C ASP A 148 46.71 -10.17 -3.01
N THR A 149 45.80 -9.26 -2.60
CA THR A 149 45.81 -7.86 -3.07
C THR A 149 45.25 -6.92 -1.98
N LYS A 150 46.13 -6.24 -1.23
CA LYS A 150 45.72 -5.27 -0.20
C LYS A 150 45.36 -3.91 -0.81
N SER A 151 44.08 -3.51 -0.77
CA SER A 151 43.65 -2.08 -0.67
C SER A 151 42.14 -1.86 -0.55
N THR A 152 41.31 -2.68 -1.20
CA THR A 152 39.86 -2.40 -1.40
C THR A 152 38.91 -2.91 -0.32
N ASP A 153 39.22 -4.01 0.39
CA ASP A 153 38.25 -4.63 1.32
C ASP A 153 37.80 -3.70 2.45
N SER A 154 38.70 -2.84 2.98
CA SER A 154 38.41 -1.97 4.12
C SER A 154 37.40 -0.85 3.83
N GLU A 155 37.11 -0.58 2.56
CA GLU A 155 36.04 0.35 2.14
C GLU A 155 34.72 -0.42 1.98
N ILE A 156 34.77 -1.61 1.36
CA ILE A 156 33.63 -2.51 1.21
C ILE A 156 33.07 -2.94 2.60
N GLU A 157 33.92 -3.14 3.60
CA GLU A 157 33.50 -3.43 4.98
C GLU A 157 32.83 -2.21 5.66
N LYS A 158 33.34 -1.00 5.43
CA LYS A 158 32.70 0.24 5.92
C LYS A 158 31.34 0.47 5.26
N GLU A 159 31.21 0.25 3.95
CA GLU A 159 29.93 0.35 3.25
C GLU A 159 28.90 -0.66 3.78
N LYS A 160 29.30 -1.90 4.05
CA LYS A 160 28.44 -2.91 4.71
C LYS A 160 28.00 -2.45 6.10
N LEU A 161 28.93 -1.95 6.93
CA LEU A 161 28.62 -1.42 8.27
C LEU A 161 27.66 -0.22 8.21
N ILE A 162 27.88 0.72 7.27
CA ILE A 162 27.00 1.86 7.04
C ILE A 162 25.60 1.38 6.61
N CYS A 163 25.49 0.36 5.75
CA CYS A 163 24.20 -0.21 5.39
C CYS A 163 23.47 -0.81 6.60
N ILE A 164 24.17 -1.59 7.42
CA ILE A 164 23.61 -2.23 8.63
C ILE A 164 23.12 -1.17 9.63
N ILE A 165 23.90 -0.11 9.88
CA ILE A 165 23.49 1.00 10.76
C ILE A 165 22.23 1.68 10.20
N ASN A 166 22.20 1.97 8.90
CA ASN A 166 21.02 2.55 8.24
C ASN A 166 19.81 1.61 8.18
N GLU A 167 19.95 0.31 8.39
CA GLU A 167 18.82 -0.63 8.56
C GLU A 167 18.35 -0.63 10.02
N ILE A 168 19.26 -0.74 10.99
CA ILE A 168 18.98 -0.66 12.42
C ILE A 168 18.28 0.66 12.80
N ASP A 169 18.72 1.81 12.27
CA ASP A 169 18.08 3.11 12.54
C ASP A 169 16.62 3.16 12.04
N LYS A 170 16.29 2.48 10.93
CA LYS A 170 14.90 2.39 10.42
C LYS A 170 14.06 1.49 11.30
N ASP A 171 14.56 0.32 11.67
CA ASP A 171 13.85 -0.61 12.56
C ASP A 171 13.59 0.04 13.92
N ILE A 172 14.57 0.77 14.45
CA ILE A 172 14.44 1.58 15.66
C ILE A 172 13.39 2.68 15.50
N ASP A 173 13.33 3.39 14.36
CA ASP A 173 12.32 4.42 14.12
C ASP A 173 10.91 3.85 13.89
N GLU A 174 10.77 2.67 13.29
CA GLU A 174 9.48 1.98 13.15
C GLU A 174 8.99 1.47 14.52
N LEU A 175 9.88 0.92 15.36
CA LEU A 175 9.58 0.58 16.76
C LEU A 175 9.23 1.81 17.61
N LYS A 176 9.86 2.97 17.34
CA LYS A 176 9.43 4.27 17.91
C LYS A 176 8.07 4.72 17.37
N GLU A 177 7.62 4.28 16.21
CA GLU A 177 6.27 4.57 15.70
C GLU A 177 5.23 3.64 16.37
N TYR A 178 5.48 2.32 16.40
CA TYR A 178 4.62 1.33 17.07
C TYR A 178 4.42 1.61 18.57
N SER A 179 5.46 2.00 19.29
CA SER A 179 5.38 2.32 20.73
C SER A 179 4.51 3.53 21.08
N LYS A 180 4.06 4.31 20.08
CA LYS A 180 3.12 5.44 20.24
C LYS A 180 1.67 5.08 19.91
N ILE A 181 1.40 3.86 19.42
CA ILE A 181 0.07 3.46 18.94
C ILE A 181 -0.91 3.31 20.12
N GLY A 182 -1.94 4.16 20.15
CA GLY A 182 -3.00 4.13 21.17
C GLY A 182 -2.54 4.47 22.59
N THR A 183 -1.43 5.18 22.78
CA THR A 183 -1.02 5.69 24.11
C THR A 183 -1.67 7.06 24.40
N PRO A 184 -1.99 7.37 25.67
CA PRO A 184 -2.60 8.66 26.04
C PRO A 184 -1.73 9.86 25.63
N GLU A 185 -0.40 9.71 25.67
CA GLU A 185 0.57 10.77 25.34
C GLU A 185 0.55 11.07 23.84
N ALA A 186 0.45 10.04 23.00
CA ALA A 186 0.35 10.18 21.55
C ALA A 186 -0.99 10.79 21.12
N GLU A 187 -2.10 10.36 21.74
CA GLU A 187 -3.41 10.97 21.53
C GLU A 187 -3.43 12.45 21.98
N ASN A 188 -2.91 12.75 23.17
CA ASN A 188 -2.85 14.12 23.67
C ASN A 188 -1.98 15.00 22.75
N ARG A 189 -0.82 14.52 22.31
CA ARG A 189 0.05 15.23 21.36
C ARG A 189 -0.60 15.44 19.98
N LEU A 190 -1.49 14.54 19.56
CA LEU A 190 -2.26 14.69 18.33
C LEU A 190 -3.31 15.80 18.45
N PHE A 191 -4.07 15.84 19.55
CA PHE A 191 -5.10 16.87 19.80
C PHE A 191 -4.55 18.22 20.33
N GLN A 192 -3.27 18.30 20.69
CA GLN A 192 -2.56 19.55 21.01
C GLN A 192 -2.05 20.34 19.79
N ARG A 193 -2.30 19.85 18.56
CA ARG A 193 -1.92 20.53 17.32
C ARG A 193 -2.82 21.75 17.04
N GLU A 194 -2.49 22.50 15.99
CA GLU A 194 -3.34 23.56 15.45
C GLU A 194 -4.75 23.03 15.17
N GLN A 195 -5.72 23.48 15.98
CA GLN A 195 -7.12 23.16 15.82
C GLN A 195 -7.69 23.92 14.62
N ILE A 196 -8.48 23.22 13.81
CA ILE A 196 -9.25 23.82 12.73
C ILE A 196 -10.75 23.81 13.06
N SER A 197 -11.50 24.74 12.48
CA SER A 197 -12.97 24.83 12.63
C SER A 197 -13.66 24.63 11.27
N PRO A 198 -13.52 23.47 10.61
CA PRO A 198 -13.95 23.26 9.22
C PRO A 198 -15.45 23.45 9.01
N PHE A 199 -16.26 23.29 10.06
CA PHE A 199 -17.72 23.32 10.02
C PHE A 199 -18.32 24.51 10.80
N GLY A 200 -17.51 25.53 11.08
CA GLY A 200 -17.88 26.61 11.99
C GLY A 200 -17.92 26.13 13.44
N ASN A 201 -18.95 26.55 14.19
CA ASN A 201 -19.06 26.27 15.62
C ASN A 201 -19.90 25.00 15.88
N ASP A 202 -19.25 23.82 15.88
CA ASP A 202 -19.89 22.53 16.20
C ASP A 202 -19.41 21.88 17.51
N ASN A 203 -18.67 22.62 18.34
CA ASN A 203 -18.11 22.18 19.64
C ASN A 203 -17.24 20.90 19.58
N ILE A 204 -16.64 20.59 18.42
CA ILE A 204 -15.72 19.47 18.24
C ILE A 204 -14.30 20.02 17.99
N TYR A 205 -13.32 19.45 18.70
CA TYR A 205 -11.90 19.73 18.51
C TYR A 205 -11.39 18.94 17.31
N TRP A 206 -11.38 19.57 16.13
CA TRP A 206 -10.91 18.97 14.88
C TRP A 206 -9.43 19.24 14.63
N VAL A 207 -8.69 18.18 14.34
CA VAL A 207 -7.30 18.23 13.86
C VAL A 207 -7.22 17.55 12.49
N LYS A 208 -6.46 18.14 11.57
CA LYS A 208 -6.13 17.53 10.27
C LYS A 208 -4.97 16.55 10.45
N ALA A 209 -5.14 15.30 10.00
CA ALA A 209 -4.20 14.21 10.22
C ALA A 209 -3.97 13.36 8.96
N ASN A 210 -2.92 12.55 8.97
CA ASN A 210 -2.64 11.52 7.96
C ASN A 210 -3.30 10.17 8.32
N ILE A 211 -3.51 9.27 7.34
CA ILE A 211 -4.04 7.92 7.60
C ILE A 211 -3.20 7.13 8.62
N LYS A 212 -1.87 7.29 8.63
CA LYS A 212 -0.99 6.69 9.65
C LYS A 212 -1.41 7.07 11.07
N GLU A 213 -1.89 8.29 11.27
CA GLU A 213 -2.16 8.86 12.60
C GLU A 213 -3.50 8.40 13.17
N LEU A 214 -4.33 7.74 12.34
CA LEU A 214 -5.58 7.10 12.73
C LEU A 214 -5.37 6.00 13.80
N CYS A 215 -4.20 5.36 13.83
CA CYS A 215 -3.88 4.35 14.85
C CYS A 215 -3.48 4.95 16.21
N LEU A 216 -3.21 6.26 16.32
CA LEU A 216 -2.82 6.89 17.58
C LEU A 216 -3.99 6.94 18.59
N VAL A 217 -5.24 6.78 18.12
CA VAL A 217 -6.46 6.88 18.94
C VAL A 217 -7.26 5.58 18.84
N LYS A 218 -7.44 4.89 19.97
CA LYS A 218 -8.09 3.56 20.04
C LYS A 218 -9.50 3.53 19.46
N ALA A 219 -10.27 4.61 19.60
CA ALA A 219 -11.63 4.72 19.08
C ALA A 219 -11.73 4.55 17.55
N PHE A 220 -10.66 4.82 16.80
CA PHE A 220 -10.64 4.73 15.34
C PHE A 220 -10.10 3.40 14.79
N TRP A 221 -9.58 2.51 15.63
CA TRP A 221 -8.89 1.28 15.17
C TRP A 221 -9.79 0.38 14.28
N LYS A 222 -11.07 0.27 14.63
CA LYS A 222 -12.11 -0.44 13.85
C LYS A 222 -12.32 0.10 12.42
N TYR A 223 -11.78 1.29 12.11
CA TYR A 223 -11.95 1.96 10.82
C TYR A 223 -10.66 2.08 10.01
N ILE A 224 -9.50 1.63 10.51
CA ILE A 224 -8.21 1.68 9.78
C ILE A 224 -8.29 0.93 8.45
N ASN A 225 -8.91 -0.26 8.45
CA ASN A 225 -9.08 -1.10 7.27
C ASN A 225 -10.41 -0.87 6.54
N ASN A 226 -11.18 0.17 6.89
CA ASN A 226 -12.46 0.44 6.24
C ASN A 226 -12.23 0.97 4.80
N PRO A 227 -12.86 0.39 3.75
CA PRO A 227 -12.61 0.81 2.36
C PRO A 227 -12.99 2.27 2.06
N PHE A 228 -14.02 2.80 2.72
CA PHE A 228 -14.44 4.20 2.57
C PHE A 228 -13.37 5.15 3.13
N VAL A 229 -12.82 4.83 4.31
CA VAL A 229 -11.71 5.57 4.94
C VAL A 229 -10.48 5.54 4.05
N ILE A 230 -10.03 4.35 3.63
CA ILE A 230 -8.84 4.18 2.78
C ILE A 230 -8.95 5.00 1.48
N LYS A 231 -10.12 4.96 0.83
CA LYS A 231 -10.39 5.74 -0.40
C LYS A 231 -10.28 7.25 -0.16
N GLY A 232 -10.96 7.80 0.85
CA GLY A 232 -10.90 9.24 1.15
C GLY A 232 -9.49 9.70 1.55
N CYS A 233 -8.78 8.89 2.34
CA CYS A 233 -7.37 9.10 2.65
C CYS A 233 -6.50 9.17 1.39
N ARG A 234 -6.71 8.28 0.41
CA ARG A 234 -5.97 8.27 -0.86
C ARG A 234 -6.29 9.48 -1.73
N ASP A 235 -7.57 9.76 -1.94
CA ASP A 235 -8.03 10.79 -2.89
C ASP A 235 -7.65 12.21 -2.45
N TYR A 236 -7.45 12.44 -1.14
CA TYR A 236 -7.21 13.78 -0.56
C TYR A 236 -5.96 13.90 0.32
N GLN A 237 -5.23 12.80 0.59
CA GLN A 237 -3.99 12.75 1.39
C GLN A 237 -4.12 13.26 2.83
N HIS A 238 -5.34 13.31 3.38
CA HIS A 238 -5.62 13.67 4.78
C HIS A 238 -6.97 13.15 5.24
N ILE A 239 -7.21 13.25 6.56
CA ILE A 239 -8.48 13.05 7.26
C ILE A 239 -8.65 14.10 8.34
N LEU A 240 -9.86 14.20 8.90
CA LEU A 240 -10.16 14.97 10.09
C LEU A 240 -10.41 14.03 11.26
N LEU A 241 -9.68 14.25 12.35
CA LEU A 241 -9.87 13.57 13.62
C LEU A 241 -10.49 14.56 14.59
N GLY A 242 -11.70 14.25 15.08
CA GLY A 242 -12.48 15.09 15.97
C GLY A 242 -12.61 14.46 17.36
N LYS A 243 -12.64 15.30 18.39
CA LYS A 243 -12.92 14.89 19.77
C LYS A 243 -13.85 15.90 20.45
N ASN A 244 -14.78 15.45 21.28
CA ASN A 244 -15.41 16.28 22.30
C ASN A 244 -15.26 15.61 23.68
N LYS A 245 -16.01 16.03 24.71
CA LYS A 245 -15.85 15.49 26.07
C LYS A 245 -16.07 13.98 26.15
N ASP A 246 -17.00 13.45 25.38
CA ASP A 246 -17.56 12.10 25.57
C ASP A 246 -17.45 11.22 24.31
N ASN A 247 -17.03 11.77 23.16
CA ASN A 247 -17.09 11.11 21.86
C ASN A 247 -15.92 11.48 20.95
N TYR A 248 -15.57 10.57 20.04
CA TYR A 248 -14.64 10.80 18.94
C TYR A 248 -15.38 10.84 17.60
N PHE A 249 -14.80 11.51 16.61
CA PHE A 249 -15.37 11.69 15.29
C PHE A 249 -14.30 11.49 14.21
N LEU A 250 -14.68 10.86 13.10
CA LEU A 250 -13.82 10.64 11.95
C LEU A 250 -14.45 11.30 10.72
N GLY A 251 -13.85 12.40 10.26
CA GLY A 251 -14.28 13.14 9.07
C GLY A 251 -13.44 12.75 7.86
N ILE A 252 -14.05 12.02 6.94
CA ILE A 252 -13.39 11.53 5.71
C ILE A 252 -13.71 12.47 4.54
N PRO A 253 -12.69 13.08 3.89
CA PRO A 253 -12.90 13.93 2.73
C PRO A 253 -13.37 13.13 1.52
N SER A 254 -14.36 13.68 0.79
CA SER A 254 -14.83 13.11 -0.48
C SER A 254 -15.58 14.15 -1.32
N LYS A 255 -16.18 13.70 -2.42
CA LYS A 255 -17.21 14.46 -3.15
C LYS A 255 -18.59 14.05 -2.64
N TYR A 256 -19.51 15.00 -2.56
CA TYR A 256 -20.90 14.71 -2.25
C TYR A 256 -21.56 14.02 -3.44
N ASP A 257 -22.11 12.84 -3.23
CA ASP A 257 -22.82 12.08 -4.24
C ASP A 257 -24.05 11.42 -3.60
N LYS A 258 -25.24 11.70 -4.15
CA LYS A 258 -26.52 11.21 -3.61
C LYS A 258 -26.63 9.68 -3.58
N GLU A 259 -26.01 8.97 -4.51
CA GLU A 259 -26.04 7.51 -4.56
C GLU A 259 -25.07 6.92 -3.52
N TYR A 260 -23.82 7.37 -3.56
CA TYR A 260 -22.75 6.98 -2.62
C TYR A 260 -23.06 7.35 -1.16
N LYS A 261 -23.92 8.36 -0.93
CA LYS A 261 -24.44 8.72 0.39
C LYS A 261 -25.08 7.53 1.11
N LEU A 262 -25.84 6.69 0.40
CA LEU A 262 -26.52 5.54 0.98
C LEU A 262 -25.54 4.43 1.37
N GLU A 263 -24.53 4.17 0.53
CA GLU A 263 -23.42 3.24 0.84
C GLU A 263 -22.60 3.69 2.06
N ALA A 264 -22.44 5.01 2.24
CA ALA A 264 -21.76 5.59 3.39
C ALA A 264 -22.59 5.50 4.68
N MET A 265 -23.90 5.80 4.61
CA MET A 265 -24.83 5.63 5.74
C MET A 265 -24.86 4.18 6.24
N ALA A 266 -24.85 3.19 5.32
CA ALA A 266 -24.79 1.77 5.66
C ALA A 266 -23.48 1.36 6.41
N GLN A 267 -22.44 2.19 6.34
CA GLN A 267 -21.17 2.03 7.06
C GLN A 267 -21.08 2.93 8.31
N GLY A 268 -22.17 3.60 8.70
CA GLY A 268 -22.24 4.46 9.88
C GLY A 268 -21.91 5.94 9.66
N PHE A 269 -21.57 6.36 8.43
CA PHE A 269 -21.37 7.78 8.11
C PHE A 269 -22.73 8.47 7.97
N ASP A 270 -23.31 8.90 9.09
CA ASP A 270 -24.64 9.50 9.18
C ASP A 270 -24.68 11.01 8.84
N THR A 271 -23.53 11.67 8.94
CA THR A 271 -23.40 13.13 8.94
C THR A 271 -22.56 13.61 7.76
N PHE A 272 -23.01 14.65 7.06
CA PHE A 272 -22.37 15.15 5.83
C PHE A 272 -22.24 16.66 5.94
N LYS A 273 -21.03 17.21 5.80
CA LYS A 273 -20.79 18.67 5.91
C LYS A 273 -19.81 19.16 4.85
N SER A 274 -20.17 20.22 4.13
CA SER A 274 -19.18 21.03 3.40
C SER A 274 -18.32 21.80 4.39
N THR A 275 -17.08 22.11 4.02
CA THR A 275 -16.36 23.20 4.68
C THR A 275 -17.15 24.51 4.60
N ASN A 276 -17.08 25.30 5.68
CA ASN A 276 -17.74 26.60 5.84
C ASN A 276 -19.28 26.55 5.63
N ASN A 277 -19.91 25.41 5.90
CA ASN A 277 -21.38 25.20 5.86
C ASN A 277 -22.06 25.62 4.54
N LYS A 278 -21.36 25.52 3.41
CA LYS A 278 -21.96 25.65 2.07
C LYS A 278 -22.99 24.54 1.82
N PRO A 279 -23.99 24.75 0.93
CA PRO A 279 -24.94 23.71 0.55
C PRO A 279 -24.24 22.49 -0.09
N LEU A 280 -24.80 21.31 0.15
CA LEU A 280 -24.33 20.04 -0.41
C LEU A 280 -24.92 19.82 -1.81
N GLU A 281 -24.11 20.07 -2.84
CA GLU A 281 -24.46 19.89 -4.25
C GLU A 281 -23.68 18.71 -4.84
N GLN A 282 -24.22 18.06 -5.87
CA GLN A 282 -23.61 16.87 -6.48
C GLN A 282 -22.21 17.21 -7.03
N GLY A 283 -21.19 16.45 -6.61
CA GLY A 283 -19.80 16.63 -7.01
C GLY A 283 -18.99 17.63 -6.18
N ASN A 284 -19.61 18.47 -5.34
CA ASN A 284 -18.90 19.40 -4.47
C ASN A 284 -18.12 18.67 -3.37
N PHE A 285 -17.03 19.29 -2.91
CA PHE A 285 -16.21 18.74 -1.82
C PHE A 285 -16.94 18.80 -0.47
N CYS A 286 -16.91 17.70 0.28
CA CYS A 286 -17.47 17.62 1.63
C CYS A 286 -16.73 16.57 2.47
N TYR A 287 -17.02 16.57 3.77
CA TYR A 287 -16.62 15.49 4.67
C TYR A 287 -17.83 14.64 5.04
N TYR A 288 -17.60 13.33 5.00
CA TYR A 288 -18.49 12.31 5.51
C TYR A 288 -18.00 12.03 6.94
N ILE A 289 -18.85 12.29 7.92
CA ILE A 289 -18.52 12.27 9.34
C ILE A 289 -19.15 11.04 9.97
N LEU A 290 -18.32 10.29 10.68
CA LEU A 290 -18.67 9.12 11.47
C LEU A 290 -18.46 9.44 12.94
N LYS A 291 -19.45 9.13 13.77
CA LYS A 291 -19.31 9.12 15.23
C LYS A 291 -18.72 7.77 15.66
N CYS A 292 -17.69 7.78 16.49
CA CYS A 292 -16.84 6.62 16.74
C CYS A 292 -17.11 5.98 18.11
#